data_AF-A0A1T3W056-F1
#
_entry.id   AF-A0A1T3W056-F1
#
_cell.length_a   1.000
_cell.length_b   1.000
_cell.length_c   1.000
_cell.angle_alpha   90.00
_cell.angle_beta   90.00
_cell.angle_gamma   90.00
#
_symmetry.space_group_name_H-M   'P 1'
#
loop_
_entity.id
_entity.type
_entity.pdbx_description
1 polymer ?
#
loop_
_entity_poly.entity_id
_entity_poly.type
_entity_poly.pdbx_seq_one_letter_code
_entity_poly.pdbx_strand_id
1 'polypeptide(L)'
;AQWWDAAYPDVSALQAVVDEAQRSLRLAEPRALTSACQTMHDVAAVRVPAHLPAPEGDLSAELGAAATDAHAAAHMCLSVVERTPNNYDAEFLSNLEQADRQVKAAMATANEYLAGFSGQPGGP
;
A
#
# COMPACT_ATOMS: atom_id res chain seq x y z
N ALA A 1 -15.27 -10.44 15.17
CA ALA A 1 -14.84 -9.22 15.87
C ALA A 1 -13.32 -9.07 15.84
N GLN A 2 -12.54 -9.99 16.44
CA GLN A 2 -11.06 -9.88 16.54
C GLN A 2 -10.31 -9.59 15.24
N TRP A 3 -10.71 -10.20 14.11
CA TRP A 3 -10.08 -9.91 12.82
C TRP A 3 -10.28 -8.45 12.38
N TRP A 4 -11.50 -7.92 12.55
CA TRP A 4 -11.81 -6.56 12.13
C TRP A 4 -11.05 -5.53 12.98
N ASP A 5 -10.86 -5.79 14.26
CA ASP A 5 -10.07 -4.88 15.12
C ASP A 5 -8.62 -4.73 14.63
N ALA A 6 -8.05 -5.78 14.03
CA ALA A 6 -6.74 -5.75 13.41
C ALA A 6 -6.74 -5.13 12.00
N ALA A 7 -7.75 -5.43 11.18
CA ALA A 7 -7.83 -4.98 9.79
C ALA A 7 -8.35 -3.54 9.63
N TYR A 8 -9.19 -3.07 10.56
CA TYR A 8 -9.88 -1.79 10.48
C TYR A 8 -8.95 -0.59 10.31
N PRO A 9 -7.81 -0.48 11.02
CA PRO A 9 -6.87 0.62 10.82
C PRO A 9 -6.35 0.71 9.38
N ASP A 10 -6.14 -0.42 8.72
CA ASP A 10 -5.61 -0.47 7.35
C ASP A 10 -6.71 -0.24 6.31
N VAL A 11 -7.90 -0.79 6.52
CA VAL A 11 -9.08 -0.54 5.66
C VAL A 11 -9.51 0.93 5.74
N SER A 12 -9.55 1.50 6.94
CA SER A 12 -9.86 2.93 7.12
C SER A 12 -8.76 3.84 6.57
N ALA A 13 -7.49 3.44 6.67
CA ALA A 13 -6.39 4.16 6.03
C ALA A 13 -6.51 4.14 4.50
N LEU A 14 -6.94 3.02 3.90
CA LEU A 14 -7.16 2.93 2.46
C LEU A 14 -8.26 3.90 2.02
N GLN A 15 -9.36 3.96 2.76
CA GLN A 15 -10.44 4.91 2.48
C GLN A 15 -9.93 6.36 2.60
N ALA A 16 -9.26 6.71 3.70
CA ALA A 16 -8.79 8.06 3.96
C ALA A 16 -7.79 8.54 2.90
N VAL A 17 -6.89 7.67 2.43
CA VAL A 17 -5.88 8.05 1.43
C VAL A 17 -6.46 8.18 0.02
N VAL A 18 -7.48 7.38 -0.32
CA VAL A 18 -8.26 7.57 -1.56
C VAL A 18 -8.95 8.94 -1.53
N ASP A 19 -9.61 9.30 -0.43
CA ASP A 19 -10.25 10.59 -0.26
C ASP A 19 -9.24 11.76 -0.34
N GLU A 20 -8.05 11.57 0.26
CA GLU A 20 -6.97 12.54 0.21
C GLU A 20 -6.43 12.74 -1.21
N ALA A 21 -6.18 11.66 -1.95
CA ALA A 21 -5.71 11.73 -3.33
C ALA A 21 -6.72 12.48 -4.21
N GLN A 22 -8.02 12.17 -4.05
CA GLN A 22 -9.08 12.89 -4.75
C GLN A 22 -9.15 14.38 -4.36
N ARG A 23 -9.01 14.70 -3.06
CA ARG A 23 -8.99 16.08 -2.59
C ARG A 23 -7.80 16.85 -3.14
N SER A 24 -6.60 16.30 -3.01
CA SER A 24 -5.35 16.88 -3.50
C SER A 24 -5.39 17.13 -5.00
N LEU A 25 -6.00 16.21 -5.77
CA LEU A 25 -6.23 16.39 -7.20
C LEU A 25 -7.16 17.58 -7.49
N ARG A 26 -8.31 17.67 -6.79
CA ARG A 26 -9.26 18.78 -6.96
C ARG A 26 -8.68 20.14 -6.59
N LEU A 27 -7.82 20.18 -5.56
CA LEU A 27 -7.18 21.41 -5.08
C LEU A 27 -5.88 21.76 -5.83
N ALA A 28 -5.47 20.92 -6.79
CA ALA A 28 -4.21 21.07 -7.52
C ALA A 28 -3.00 21.20 -6.58
N GLU A 29 -2.93 20.34 -5.56
CA GLU A 29 -1.85 20.27 -4.57
C GLU A 29 -0.87 19.16 -4.93
N PRO A 30 0.12 19.38 -5.82
CA PRO A 30 0.91 18.30 -6.40
C PRO A 30 1.69 17.50 -5.36
N ARG A 31 2.25 18.16 -4.34
CA ARG A 31 3.01 17.47 -3.28
C ARG A 31 2.11 16.59 -2.41
N ALA A 32 0.93 17.09 -2.06
CA ALA A 32 -0.05 16.33 -1.29
C ALA A 32 -0.56 15.14 -2.11
N LEU A 33 -0.81 15.35 -3.41
CA LEU A 33 -1.19 14.30 -4.35
C LEU A 33 -0.13 13.20 -4.46
N THR A 34 1.15 13.56 -4.64
CA THR A 34 2.26 12.59 -4.66
C THR A 34 2.29 11.75 -3.39
N SER A 35 2.21 12.41 -2.22
CA SER A 35 2.24 11.74 -0.92
C SER A 35 1.04 10.80 -0.73
N ALA A 36 -0.14 11.24 -1.13
CA ALA A 36 -1.36 10.45 -1.07
C ALA A 36 -1.27 9.23 -1.98
N CYS A 37 -0.79 9.39 -3.21
CA CYS A 37 -0.67 8.29 -4.16
C CYS A 37 0.39 7.26 -3.73
N GLN A 38 1.51 7.70 -3.15
CA GLN A 38 2.47 6.77 -2.55
C GLN A 38 1.87 6.00 -1.36
N THR A 39 1.16 6.70 -0.47
CA THR A 39 0.53 6.06 0.68
C THR A 39 -0.59 5.10 0.26
N MET A 40 -1.35 5.45 -0.78
CA MET A 40 -2.39 4.62 -1.36
C MET A 40 -1.82 3.32 -1.93
N HIS A 41 -0.71 3.39 -2.66
CA HIS A 41 0.02 2.22 -3.11
C HIS A 41 0.39 1.31 -1.92
N ASP A 42 1.05 1.86 -0.90
CA ASP A 42 1.60 1.04 0.18
C ASP A 42 0.50 0.39 1.03
N VAL A 43 -0.60 1.10 1.29
CA VAL A 43 -1.75 0.52 2.00
C VAL A 43 -2.42 -0.57 1.18
N ALA A 44 -2.60 -0.33 -0.12
CA ALA A 44 -3.29 -1.23 -1.02
C ALA A 44 -2.49 -2.50 -1.36
N ALA A 45 -1.17 -2.37 -1.56
CA ALA A 45 -0.31 -3.49 -1.96
C ALA A 45 0.12 -4.38 -0.78
N VAL A 46 0.19 -3.81 0.43
CA VAL A 46 0.79 -4.50 1.59
C VAL A 46 -0.16 -4.63 2.75
N ARG A 47 -0.65 -3.49 3.27
CA ARG A 47 -1.34 -3.44 4.56
C ARG A 47 -2.69 -4.14 4.52
N VAL A 48 -3.55 -3.79 3.56
CA VAL A 48 -4.85 -4.46 3.40
C VAL A 48 -4.68 -5.96 3.07
N PRO A 49 -3.83 -6.36 2.10
CA PRO A 49 -3.61 -7.78 1.82
C PRO A 49 -3.04 -8.59 2.99
N ALA A 50 -2.26 -7.98 3.89
CA ALA A 50 -1.74 -8.67 5.08
C ALA A 50 -2.83 -9.18 6.04
N HIS A 51 -4.03 -8.63 5.93
CA HIS A 51 -5.19 -9.05 6.71
C HIS A 51 -6.18 -9.91 5.91
N LEU A 52 -5.89 -10.27 4.66
CA LEU A 52 -6.75 -11.14 3.86
C LEU A 52 -6.30 -12.61 3.92
N PRO A 53 -7.23 -13.59 3.77
CA PRO A 53 -8.66 -13.40 3.55
C PRO A 53 -9.42 -12.96 4.82
N ALA A 54 -10.52 -12.22 4.62
CA ALA A 54 -11.47 -11.94 5.68
C ALA A 54 -12.27 -13.22 6.06
N PRO A 55 -12.85 -13.30 7.27
CA PRO A 55 -13.69 -14.43 7.66
C PRO A 55 -14.93 -14.64 6.77
N GLU A 56 -15.49 -13.55 6.26
CA GLU A 56 -16.61 -13.57 5.31
C GLU A 56 -16.07 -13.46 3.88
N GLY A 57 -16.47 -14.40 3.02
CA GLY A 57 -15.97 -14.50 1.64
C GLY A 57 -16.25 -13.25 0.81
N ASP A 58 -17.47 -12.72 0.89
CA ASP A 58 -17.88 -11.51 0.16
C ASP A 58 -17.07 -10.29 0.63
N LEU A 59 -16.82 -10.17 1.93
CA LEU A 59 -15.99 -9.09 2.46
C LEU A 59 -14.54 -9.20 1.98
N SER A 60 -14.00 -10.42 1.91
CA SER A 60 -12.65 -10.65 1.39
C SER A 60 -12.56 -10.29 -0.09
N ALA A 61 -13.59 -10.58 -0.88
CA ALA A 61 -13.65 -10.25 -2.30
C ALA A 61 -13.69 -8.73 -2.50
N GLU A 62 -14.57 -8.03 -1.78
CA GLU A 62 -14.71 -6.56 -1.87
C GLU A 62 -13.42 -5.83 -1.44
N LEU A 63 -12.82 -6.23 -0.31
CA LEU A 63 -11.56 -5.61 0.14
C LEU A 63 -10.39 -5.92 -0.79
N GLY A 64 -10.33 -7.13 -1.33
CA GLY A 64 -9.32 -7.51 -2.32
C GLY A 64 -9.45 -6.72 -3.62
N ALA A 65 -10.68 -6.52 -4.10
CA ALA A 65 -10.97 -5.69 -5.27
C ALA A 65 -10.59 -4.22 -5.02
N ALA A 66 -11.03 -3.65 -3.90
CA ALA A 66 -10.72 -2.26 -3.53
C ALA A 66 -9.21 -2.02 -3.42
N ALA A 67 -8.46 -2.95 -2.82
CA ALA A 67 -7.00 -2.89 -2.76
C ALA A 67 -6.37 -2.96 -4.16
N THR A 68 -6.84 -3.86 -5.02
CA THR A 68 -6.33 -3.98 -6.40
C THR A 68 -6.55 -2.68 -7.20
N ASP A 69 -7.75 -2.11 -7.13
CA ASP A 69 -8.09 -0.89 -7.86
C ASP A 69 -7.32 0.32 -7.31
N ALA A 70 -7.19 0.45 -6.00
CA ALA A 70 -6.43 1.53 -5.37
C ALA A 70 -4.92 1.43 -5.69
N HIS A 71 -4.37 0.22 -5.75
CA HIS A 71 -3.00 -0.02 -6.17
C HIS A 71 -2.77 0.43 -7.62
N ALA A 72 -3.64 0.02 -8.55
CA ALA A 72 -3.58 0.46 -9.94
C ALA A 72 -3.73 1.98 -10.08
N ALA A 73 -4.66 2.58 -9.34
CA ALA A 73 -4.86 4.03 -9.33
C ALA A 73 -3.64 4.79 -8.79
N ALA A 74 -2.92 4.23 -7.82
CA ALA A 74 -1.71 4.83 -7.29
C ALA A 74 -0.60 4.92 -8.34
N HIS A 75 -0.39 3.87 -9.13
CA HIS A 75 0.57 3.90 -10.24
C HIS A 75 0.19 4.96 -11.28
N MET A 76 -1.06 4.98 -11.73
CA MET A 76 -1.55 5.98 -12.68
C MET A 76 -1.37 7.40 -12.16
N CYS A 77 -1.68 7.63 -10.88
CA CYS A 77 -1.51 8.93 -10.24
C CYS A 77 -0.03 9.37 -10.21
N LEU A 78 0.89 8.48 -9.85
CA LEU A 78 2.31 8.81 -9.77
C LEU A 78 2.89 9.10 -11.16
N SER A 79 2.49 8.35 -12.19
CA SER A 79 2.87 8.66 -13.58
C SER A 79 2.36 10.04 -14.03
N VAL A 80 1.14 10.44 -13.62
CA VAL A 80 0.61 11.79 -13.90
C VAL A 80 1.42 12.87 -13.18
N VAL A 81 1.76 12.66 -11.91
CA VAL A 81 2.56 13.59 -11.10
C VAL A 81 3.93 13.83 -11.73
N GLU A 82 4.56 12.80 -12.29
CA GLU A 82 5.86 12.88 -12.96
C GLU A 82 5.82 13.64 -14.30
N ARG A 83 4.63 14.07 -14.74
CA ARG A 83 4.40 14.85 -15.98
C ARG A 83 4.96 14.20 -17.23
N THR A 84 5.11 12.90 -17.21
CA THR A 84 5.49 12.11 -18.37
C THR A 84 4.23 11.90 -19.22
N PRO A 85 4.29 12.11 -20.55
CA PRO A 85 3.20 11.71 -21.41
C PRO A 85 2.98 10.20 -21.21
N ASN A 86 1.72 9.76 -21.04
CA ASN A 86 1.33 8.36 -20.83
C ASN A 86 2.19 7.42 -21.67
N ASN A 87 3.19 6.83 -21.02
CA ASN A 87 4.16 5.96 -21.64
C ASN A 87 4.56 4.94 -20.59
N TYR A 88 4.65 3.69 -21.02
CA TYR A 88 5.07 2.56 -20.20
C TYR A 88 6.37 2.85 -19.44
N ASP A 89 7.20 3.79 -19.89
CA ASP A 89 8.40 4.25 -19.19
C ASP A 89 8.13 4.82 -17.79
N ALA A 90 7.08 5.62 -17.63
CA ALA A 90 6.77 6.26 -16.33
C ALA A 90 6.07 5.30 -15.37
N GLU A 91 5.18 4.46 -15.90
CA GLU A 91 4.62 3.34 -15.14
C GLU A 91 5.76 2.39 -14.72
N PHE A 92 6.69 2.07 -15.62
CA PHE A 92 7.85 1.22 -15.33
C PHE A 92 8.73 1.82 -14.23
N LEU A 93 9.09 3.10 -14.31
CA LEU A 93 9.90 3.77 -13.30
C LEU A 93 9.19 3.81 -11.95
N SER A 94 7.92 4.25 -11.90
CA SER A 94 7.12 4.24 -10.67
C SER A 94 7.02 2.84 -10.06
N ASN A 95 6.78 1.81 -10.89
CA ASN A 95 6.67 0.43 -10.44
C ASN A 95 8.01 -0.08 -9.91
N LEU A 96 9.12 0.22 -10.59
CA LEU A 96 10.46 -0.19 -10.18
C LEU A 96 10.87 0.47 -8.86
N GLU A 97 10.61 1.77 -8.71
CA GLU A 97 10.90 2.49 -7.47
C GLU A 97 10.06 1.98 -6.29
N GLN A 98 8.78 1.68 -6.51
CA GLN A 98 7.94 1.10 -5.49
C GLN A 98 8.37 -0.32 -5.12
N ALA A 99 8.73 -1.14 -6.11
CA ALA A 99 9.28 -2.48 -5.88
C ALA A 99 10.57 -2.42 -5.05
N ASP A 100 11.49 -1.50 -5.35
CA ASP A 100 12.73 -1.28 -4.58
C ASP A 100 12.42 -0.87 -3.13
N ARG A 101 11.48 0.06 -2.90
CA ARG A 101 11.04 0.46 -1.55
C ARG A 101 10.47 -0.73 -0.77
N GLN A 102 9.61 -1.52 -1.40
CA GLN A 102 8.94 -2.65 -0.76
C GLN A 102 9.91 -3.79 -0.45
N VAL A 103 10.86 -4.09 -1.34
CA VAL A 103 11.91 -5.09 -1.08
C VAL A 103 12.78 -4.65 0.09
N LYS A 104 13.19 -3.37 0.16
CA LYS A 104 13.96 -2.84 1.28
C LYS A 104 13.20 -2.93 2.61
N ALA A 105 11.91 -2.59 2.61
CA ALA A 105 11.06 -2.72 3.80
C ALA A 105 10.93 -4.19 4.23
N ALA A 106 10.68 -5.11 3.29
CA ALA A 106 10.59 -6.54 3.58
C ALA A 106 11.90 -7.10 4.16
N MET A 107 13.06 -6.69 3.62
CA MET A 107 14.36 -7.08 4.16
C MET A 107 14.58 -6.54 5.58
N ALA A 108 14.17 -5.31 5.88
CA ALA A 108 14.25 -4.75 7.22
C ALA A 108 13.41 -5.57 8.21
N THR A 109 12.15 -5.84 7.87
CA THR A 109 11.26 -6.69 8.68
C THR A 109 11.85 -8.09 8.91
N ALA A 110 12.41 -8.71 7.87
CA ALA A 110 13.03 -10.04 7.98
C ALA A 110 14.25 -10.03 8.92
N ASN A 111 15.09 -8.99 8.85
CA ASN A 111 16.25 -8.86 9.72
C ASN A 111 15.84 -8.65 11.19
N GLU A 112 14.81 -7.85 11.44
CA GLU A 112 14.26 -7.67 12.79
C GLU A 112 13.74 -8.99 13.37
N TYR A 113 13.01 -9.76 12.56
CA TYR A 113 12.53 -11.09 12.93
C TYR A 113 13.71 -12.01 13.31
N LEU A 114 14.71 -12.15 12.43
CA LEU A 114 15.88 -13.01 12.66
C LEU A 114 16.74 -12.58 13.86
N ALA A 115 16.85 -11.27 14.12
CA ALA A 115 17.53 -10.75 15.30
C ALA A 115 16.78 -11.12 16.59
N GLY A 116 15.45 -11.09 16.56
CA GLY A 116 14.59 -11.55 17.65
C GLY A 116 14.76 -13.04 17.99
N PHE A 117 14.93 -13.91 16.97
CA PHE A 117 15.25 -15.33 17.20
C PHE A 117 16.64 -15.54 17.78
N SER A 118 17.61 -14.72 17.37
CA SER A 118 19.00 -14.83 17.83
C SER A 118 19.19 -14.39 19.30
N GLY A 119 18.18 -13.73 19.89
CA GLY A 119 18.18 -13.24 21.27
C GLY A 119 17.55 -14.16 22.33
N GLN A 120 16.98 -15.32 21.95
CA GLN A 120 16.51 -16.32 22.93
C GLN A 120 17.57 -17.41 23.16
N PRO A 121 18.26 -17.45 24.31
CA PRO A 121 19.08 -18.60 24.67
C PRO A 121 18.16 -19.71 25.18
N GLY A 122 17.88 -20.68 24.31
CA GLY A 122 17.15 -21.91 24.64
C GLY A 122 15.71 -21.92 24.12
N GLY A 123 15.53 -22.43 22.91
CA GLY A 123 14.24 -22.98 22.50
C GLY A 123 14.00 -24.36 23.14
N PRO A 124 12.76 -24.75 23.42
CA PRO A 124 12.40 -26.12 23.77
C PRO A 124 12.66 -27.11 22.63
#